data_AF-A0A0C2CUB7-F1
#
_entry.id   AF-A0A0C2CUB7-F1
#
_cell.length_a   1.000
_cell.length_b   1.000
_cell.length_c   1.000
_cell.angle_alpha   90.00
_cell.angle_beta   90.00
_cell.angle_gamma   90.00
#
_symmetry.space_group_name_H-M   'P 1'
#
loop_
_entity.id
_entity.type
_entity.pdbx_description
1 polymer ?
#
loop_
_entity_poly.entity_id
_entity_poly.type
_entity_poly.pdbx_seq_one_letter_code
_entity_poly.pdbx_strand_id
1 'polypeptide(L)'
;MKSGDVHESHHTSVIRGYTPYGSRSRSEIAIYNEYFSTNRDPIMVFAFVVAKDGGSMARLDHMRETIRQLDYAGTNVTHRGKSFYTLCTDFCLINEPVRQFYTTESCWHQPIYPSAFLQTIPVENIHVDIETTPV
;
A
#
# COMPACT_ATOMS: atom_id res chain seq x y z
N MET A 1 -26.14 -37.35 22.59
CA MET A 1 -27.07 -36.23 22.33
C MET A 1 -26.40 -35.29 21.34
N LYS A 2 -27.00 -35.10 20.16
CA LYS A 2 -26.54 -34.16 19.13
C LYS A 2 -26.88 -32.73 19.55
N SER A 3 -25.97 -31.80 19.32
CA SER A 3 -26.24 -30.38 19.05
C SER A 3 -24.89 -29.75 18.72
N GLY A 4 -24.57 -29.28 17.54
CA GLY A 4 -25.24 -29.17 16.26
C GLY A 4 -24.14 -28.67 15.31
N ASP A 5 -24.18 -29.08 14.05
CA ASP A 5 -23.28 -28.57 13.03
C ASP A 5 -23.52 -27.06 12.91
N VAL A 6 -22.66 -26.27 13.58
CA VAL A 6 -22.54 -24.85 13.26
C VAL A 6 -21.82 -24.83 11.92
N HIS A 7 -22.61 -24.67 10.86
CA HIS A 7 -22.15 -24.13 9.58
C HIS A 7 -21.61 -22.70 9.83
N GLU A 8 -20.46 -22.59 10.49
CA GLU A 8 -19.67 -21.36 10.51
C GLU A 8 -18.85 -21.41 9.22
N SER A 9 -19.22 -20.55 8.28
CA SER A 9 -18.57 -20.40 6.99
C SER A 9 -17.05 -20.42 7.15
N HIS A 10 -16.41 -21.37 6.47
CA HIS A 10 -14.97 -21.65 6.52
C HIS A 10 -14.18 -20.48 5.90
N HIS A 11 -14.16 -19.33 6.56
CA HIS A 11 -13.28 -18.21 6.25
C HIS A 11 -11.89 -18.58 6.82
N THR A 12 -11.19 -19.45 6.09
CA THR A 12 -9.80 -19.83 6.40
C THR A 12 -8.89 -18.69 5.99
N SER A 13 -8.86 -17.62 6.80
CA SER A 13 -7.77 -16.65 6.64
C SER A 13 -6.46 -17.39 6.92
N VAL A 14 -5.43 -17.08 6.12
CA VAL A 14 -4.08 -17.64 6.27
C VAL A 14 -3.63 -17.54 7.74
N ILE A 15 -3.92 -16.40 8.36
CA ILE A 15 -3.65 -16.13 9.77
C ILE A 15 -4.28 -17.20 10.69
N ARG A 16 -5.56 -17.54 10.53
CA ARG A 16 -6.25 -18.55 11.35
C ARG A 16 -5.77 -19.98 11.08
N GLY A 17 -5.25 -20.24 9.88
CA GLY A 17 -4.72 -21.54 9.47
C GLY A 17 -3.33 -21.85 10.04
N TYR A 18 -2.46 -20.84 10.16
CA TYR A 18 -1.07 -21.00 10.62
C TYR A 18 -0.84 -20.59 12.09
N THR A 19 -1.79 -19.87 12.71
CA THR A 19 -1.67 -19.44 14.10
C THR A 19 -2.32 -20.47 15.04
N PRO A 20 -1.59 -21.08 16.00
CA PRO A 20 -2.15 -22.09 16.89
C PRO A 20 -3.27 -21.55 17.79
N TYR A 21 -4.18 -22.43 18.23
CA TYR A 21 -5.22 -22.06 19.19
C TYR A 21 -4.60 -21.63 20.53
N GLY A 22 -5.15 -20.59 21.15
CA GLY A 22 -4.67 -20.06 22.43
C GLY A 22 -3.41 -19.18 22.34
N SER A 23 -2.86 -18.94 21.14
CA SER A 23 -1.75 -18.01 20.96
C SER A 23 -2.14 -16.59 21.35
N ARG A 24 -1.18 -15.83 21.91
CA ARG A 24 -1.35 -14.42 22.26
C ARG A 24 -1.79 -13.54 21.08
N SER A 25 -1.29 -13.79 19.87
CA SER A 25 -1.68 -13.05 18.66
C SER A 25 -3.19 -13.14 18.36
N ARG A 26 -3.84 -14.26 18.68
CA ARG A 26 -5.30 -14.42 18.54
C ARG A 26 -6.09 -13.55 19.50
N SER A 27 -5.62 -13.39 20.75
CA SER A 27 -6.25 -12.46 21.69
C SER A 27 -6.01 -11.00 21.29
N GLU A 28 -4.81 -10.68 20.79
CA GLU A 28 -4.47 -9.31 20.36
C GLU A 28 -5.33 -8.88 19.16
N ILE A 29 -5.52 -9.73 18.16
CA ILE A 29 -6.38 -9.39 17.02
C ILE A 29 -7.86 -9.31 17.41
N ALA A 30 -8.31 -10.08 18.39
CA ALA A 30 -9.68 -9.98 18.92
C ALA A 30 -9.90 -8.63 19.61
N ILE A 31 -8.95 -8.19 20.45
CA ILE A 31 -9.00 -6.88 21.11
C ILE A 31 -8.90 -5.75 20.08
N TYR A 32 -8.02 -5.87 19.08
CA TYR A 32 -7.92 -4.90 17.99
C TYR A 32 -9.26 -4.75 17.25
N ASN A 33 -9.88 -5.87 16.86
CA ASN A 33 -11.14 -5.89 16.14
C ASN A 33 -12.30 -5.30 16.97
N GLU A 34 -12.31 -5.54 18.28
CA GLU A 34 -13.27 -4.93 19.19
C GLU A 34 -13.06 -3.42 19.28
N TYR A 35 -11.82 -2.96 19.48
CA TYR A 35 -11.48 -1.55 19.61
C TYR A 35 -11.82 -0.73 18.36
N PHE A 36 -11.50 -1.25 17.17
CA PHE A 36 -11.76 -0.58 15.89
C PHE A 36 -13.14 -0.89 15.32
N SER A 37 -13.98 -1.68 16.01
CA SER A 37 -15.27 -2.17 15.50
C SER A 37 -15.16 -2.84 14.12
N THR A 38 -14.02 -3.47 13.84
CA THR A 38 -13.73 -4.17 12.58
C THR A 38 -13.82 -5.67 12.79
N ASN A 39 -14.76 -6.35 12.13
CA ASN A 39 -14.85 -7.83 12.20
C ASN A 39 -13.97 -8.54 11.15
N ARG A 40 -12.92 -7.89 10.66
CA ARG A 40 -12.11 -8.39 9.54
C ARG A 40 -10.63 -8.06 9.76
N ASP A 41 -9.79 -8.96 9.25
CA ASP A 41 -8.35 -8.77 9.23
C ASP A 41 -8.00 -7.53 8.36
N PRO A 42 -7.09 -6.65 8.81
CA PRO A 42 -6.68 -5.49 8.04
C PRO A 42 -6.03 -5.92 6.72
N ILE A 43 -6.28 -5.19 5.65
CA ILE A 43 -5.71 -5.45 4.33
C ILE A 43 -4.69 -4.35 4.01
N MET A 44 -3.46 -4.76 3.71
CA MET A 44 -2.39 -3.87 3.27
C MET A 44 -1.92 -4.28 1.86
N VAL A 45 -1.63 -3.29 1.03
CA VAL A 45 -1.15 -3.49 -0.34
C VAL A 45 0.19 -2.79 -0.48
N PHE A 46 1.20 -3.56 -0.90
CA PHE A 46 2.54 -3.05 -1.18
C PHE A 46 2.75 -2.98 -2.69
N ALA A 47 3.40 -1.91 -3.12
CA ALA A 47 3.89 -1.75 -4.49
C ALA A 47 5.35 -1.32 -4.39
N PHE A 48 6.26 -2.17 -4.88
CA PHE A 48 7.68 -1.87 -4.93
C PHE A 48 8.04 -1.28 -6.29
N VAL A 49 8.69 -0.12 -6.29
CA VAL A 49 9.14 0.55 -7.51
C VAL A 49 10.66 0.45 -7.59
N VAL A 50 11.15 -0.08 -8.71
CA VAL A 50 12.58 -0.27 -8.98
C VAL A 50 12.98 0.43 -10.27
N ALA A 51 14.25 0.87 -10.33
CA ALA A 51 14.76 1.52 -11.52
C ALA A 51 15.02 0.48 -12.61
N LYS A 52 14.52 0.71 -13.82
CA LYS A 52 14.65 -0.24 -14.94
C LYS A 52 16.09 -0.49 -15.36
N ASP A 53 16.96 0.48 -15.16
CA ASP A 53 18.38 0.41 -15.47
C ASP A 53 19.22 -0.20 -14.33
N GLY A 54 18.57 -0.71 -13.27
CA GLY A 54 19.22 -1.27 -12.09
C GLY A 54 19.96 -0.24 -11.24
N GLY A 55 19.82 1.06 -11.54
CA GLY A 55 20.43 2.15 -10.80
C GLY A 55 19.61 2.58 -9.58
N SER A 56 20.02 3.70 -8.96
CA SER A 56 19.31 4.25 -7.80
C SER A 56 17.97 4.87 -8.19
N MET A 57 16.94 4.65 -7.36
CA MET A 57 15.64 5.32 -7.44
C MET A 57 15.66 6.77 -6.93
N ALA A 58 16.72 7.18 -6.22
CA ALA A 58 16.84 8.53 -5.66
C ALA A 58 17.07 9.64 -6.71
N ARG A 59 17.17 9.28 -7.99
CA ARG A 59 17.27 10.27 -9.08
C ARG A 59 15.95 10.99 -9.28
N LEU A 60 16.02 12.28 -9.55
CA LEU A 60 14.84 13.14 -9.62
C LEU A 60 13.76 12.70 -10.61
N ASP A 61 14.14 12.25 -11.79
CA ASP A 61 13.15 11.83 -12.79
C ASP A 61 12.42 10.55 -12.35
N HIS A 62 13.09 9.66 -11.63
CA HIS A 62 12.47 8.44 -11.08
C HIS A 62 11.59 8.76 -9.88
N MET A 63 12.02 9.66 -9.00
CA MET A 63 11.19 10.14 -7.90
C MET A 63 9.93 10.85 -8.43
N ARG A 64 10.07 11.72 -9.44
CA ARG A 64 8.93 12.38 -10.09
C ARG A 64 7.93 11.36 -10.64
N GLU A 65 8.42 10.33 -11.32
CA GLU A 65 7.57 9.27 -11.85
C GLU A 65 6.92 8.45 -10.73
N THR A 66 7.66 8.15 -9.66
CA THR A 66 7.13 7.46 -8.47
C THR A 66 5.97 8.23 -7.85
N ILE A 67 6.06 9.57 -7.76
CA ILE A 67 4.96 10.41 -7.27
C ILE A 67 3.74 10.34 -8.20
N ARG A 68 3.94 10.37 -9.53
CA ARG A 68 2.82 10.22 -10.48
C ARG A 68 2.11 8.87 -10.33
N GLN A 69 2.87 7.79 -10.14
CA GLN A 69 2.30 6.47 -9.93
C GLN A 69 1.57 6.36 -8.60
N LEU A 70 2.11 6.98 -7.54
CA LEU A 70 1.45 7.09 -6.25
C LEU A 70 0.10 7.84 -6.36
N ASP A 71 0.06 8.94 -7.10
CA ASP A 71 -1.17 9.71 -7.34
C ASP A 71 -2.20 8.90 -8.13
N TYR A 72 -1.76 8.21 -9.18
CA TYR A 72 -2.61 7.35 -9.99
C TYR A 72 -3.17 6.17 -9.18
N ALA A 73 -2.33 5.48 -8.40
CA ALA A 73 -2.76 4.39 -7.54
C ALA A 73 -3.74 4.87 -6.46
N GLY A 74 -3.53 6.06 -5.89
CA GLY A 74 -4.40 6.63 -4.88
C GLY A 74 -5.78 7.03 -5.40
N THR A 75 -5.86 7.54 -6.63
CA THR A 75 -7.07 8.19 -7.17
C THR A 75 -7.78 7.38 -8.26
N ASN A 76 -7.03 6.76 -9.19
CA ASN A 76 -7.57 6.11 -10.38
C ASN A 76 -7.77 4.59 -10.21
N VAL A 77 -6.96 3.94 -9.38
CA VAL A 77 -7.17 2.52 -9.05
C VAL A 77 -8.37 2.42 -8.11
N THR A 78 -9.44 1.78 -8.58
CA THR A 78 -10.70 1.70 -7.82
C THR A 78 -11.11 0.25 -7.56
N HIS A 79 -11.70 0.02 -6.40
CA HIS A 79 -12.41 -1.20 -6.08
C HIS A 79 -13.89 -0.87 -5.87
N ARG A 80 -14.77 -1.48 -6.67
CA ARG A 80 -16.22 -1.21 -6.66
C ARG A 80 -16.55 0.29 -6.82
N GLY A 81 -15.80 0.97 -7.69
CA GLY A 81 -15.97 2.40 -7.97
C GLY A 81 -15.47 3.35 -6.87
N LYS A 82 -14.84 2.83 -5.81
CA LYS A 82 -14.20 3.65 -4.76
C LYS A 82 -12.68 3.63 -4.91
N SER A 83 -12.05 4.79 -4.85
CA SER A 83 -10.59 4.94 -4.86
C SER A 83 -9.97 4.54 -3.53
N PHE A 84 -8.65 4.39 -3.48
CA PHE A 84 -7.91 4.15 -2.24
C PHE A 84 -8.25 5.19 -1.17
N TYR A 85 -8.23 6.50 -1.50
CA TYR A 85 -8.54 7.56 -0.54
C TYR A 85 -9.98 7.54 -0.01
N THR A 86 -10.90 6.85 -0.70
CA THR A 86 -12.28 6.67 -0.23
C THR A 86 -12.45 5.42 0.64
N LEU A 87 -11.63 4.39 0.40
CA LEU A 87 -11.68 3.11 1.11
C LEU A 87 -10.82 3.10 2.36
N CYS A 88 -9.74 3.87 2.35
CA CYS A 88 -8.78 3.93 3.43
C CYS A 88 -9.40 4.54 4.69
N THR A 89 -9.21 3.87 5.83
CA THR A 89 -9.63 4.33 7.16
C THR A 89 -8.44 4.87 7.95
N ASP A 90 -7.30 4.20 7.86
CA ASP A 90 -6.12 4.46 8.67
C ASP A 90 -4.88 4.58 7.78
N PHE A 91 -3.95 5.46 8.17
CA PHE A 91 -2.66 5.65 7.49
C PHE A 91 -2.76 5.99 5.99
N CYS A 92 -3.80 6.71 5.56
CA CYS A 92 -3.99 7.09 4.14
C CYS A 92 -2.87 7.97 3.57
N LEU A 93 -2.11 8.61 4.46
CA LEU A 93 -0.98 9.48 4.16
C LEU A 93 0.38 8.81 4.44
N ILE A 94 0.42 7.47 4.58
CA ILE A 94 1.65 6.74 4.91
C ILE A 94 2.79 6.98 3.90
N ASN A 95 2.43 7.32 2.66
CA ASN A 95 3.39 7.57 1.57
C ASN A 95 3.82 9.05 1.47
N GLU A 96 3.35 9.95 2.34
CA GLU A 96 3.79 11.35 2.36
C GLU A 96 5.30 11.55 2.50
N PRO A 97 6.06 10.73 3.25
CA PRO A 97 7.52 10.84 3.28
C PRO A 97 8.18 10.70 1.91
N VAL A 98 7.60 9.92 0.98
CA VAL A 98 8.10 9.80 -0.40
C VAL A 98 7.95 11.13 -1.15
N ARG A 99 6.82 11.83 -0.94
CA ARG A 99 6.61 13.18 -1.49
C ARG A 99 7.59 14.17 -0.90
N GLN A 100 7.79 14.15 0.41
CA GLN A 100 8.74 15.02 1.08
C GLN A 100 10.16 14.83 0.55
N PHE A 101 10.58 13.57 0.36
CA PHE A 101 11.88 13.26 -0.23
C PHE A 101 12.02 13.85 -1.64
N TYR A 102 11.03 13.66 -2.51
CA TYR A 102 11.04 14.27 -3.85
C TYR A 102 11.09 15.81 -3.79
N THR A 103 10.26 16.45 -2.96
CA THR A 103 10.24 17.91 -2.82
C THR A 103 11.60 18.43 -2.38
N THR A 104 12.20 17.83 -1.34
CA THR A 104 13.53 18.21 -0.86
C THR A 104 14.58 18.05 -1.96
N GLU A 105 14.67 16.88 -2.60
CA GLU A 105 15.63 16.63 -3.70
C GLU A 105 15.44 17.61 -4.87
N SER A 106 14.18 17.95 -5.18
CA SER A 106 13.85 18.89 -6.25
C SER A 106 14.32 20.30 -5.92
N CYS A 107 14.21 20.74 -4.66
CA CYS A 107 14.73 22.03 -4.21
C CYS A 107 16.26 22.12 -4.30
N TRP A 108 16.98 21.02 -4.08
CA TRP A 108 18.45 21.00 -4.17
C TRP A 108 18.97 21.04 -5.61
N HIS A 109 18.22 20.50 -6.57
CA HIS A 109 18.62 20.47 -7.98
C HIS A 109 18.11 21.66 -8.81
N GLN A 110 17.24 22.51 -8.25
CA GLN A 110 16.85 23.74 -8.93
C GLN A 110 17.96 24.78 -8.76
N PRO A 111 18.55 25.33 -9.84
CA PRO A 111 19.15 26.66 -9.73
C PRO A 111 18.01 27.63 -9.38
N ILE A 112 18.33 28.75 -8.74
CA ILE A 112 17.38 29.75 -8.20
C ILE A 112 16.47 30.42 -9.30
N TYR A 113 16.41 29.92 -10.54
CA TYR A 113 15.54 30.41 -11.62
C TYR A 113 14.92 29.29 -12.48
N PRO A 114 13.65 29.45 -12.94
CA PRO A 114 12.95 28.41 -13.67
C PRO A 114 13.27 28.48 -15.17
N SER A 115 13.64 27.36 -15.77
CA SER A 115 13.46 27.18 -17.21
C SER A 115 12.92 25.79 -17.51
N ALA A 116 11.78 25.78 -18.19
CA ALA A 116 11.05 24.64 -18.69
C ALA A 116 11.93 23.61 -19.42
N PHE A 117 11.72 22.34 -19.12
CA PHE A 117 11.83 21.28 -20.14
C PHE A 117 10.94 20.10 -19.75
N LEU A 118 9.74 20.06 -20.33
CA LEU A 118 8.87 18.89 -20.33
C LEU A 118 9.51 17.87 -21.28
N GLN A 119 10.11 16.82 -20.73
CA GLN A 119 10.45 15.63 -21.50
C GLN A 119 9.62 14.45 -20.98
N THR A 120 8.60 14.11 -21.75
CA THR A 120 7.82 12.88 -21.60
C THR A 120 8.70 11.69 -21.97
N ILE A 121 8.81 10.70 -21.08
CA ILE A 121 9.49 9.42 -21.31
C ILE A 121 8.42 8.31 -21.28
N PRO A 122 8.49 7.30 -22.18
CA PRO A 122 7.52 6.22 -22.23
C PRO A 122 7.67 5.28 -21.02
N VAL A 123 6.58 5.15 -20.25
CA VAL A 123 6.46 4.13 -19.21
C VAL A 123 5.80 2.90 -19.83
N GLU A 124 6.60 1.97 -20.34
CA GLU A 124 6.09 0.65 -20.72
C GLU A 124 6.42 -0.35 -19.61
N ASN A 125 5.38 -0.89 -18.99
CA ASN A 125 5.37 -1.96 -17.99
C ASN A 125 5.92 -1.61 -16.60
N ILE A 126 4.99 -1.47 -15.65
CA ILE A 126 5.24 -1.57 -14.20
C ILE A 126 5.03 -3.05 -13.85
N HIS A 127 6.05 -3.71 -13.32
CA HIS A 127 5.88 -5.01 -12.69
C HIS A 127 5.31 -4.74 -11.29
N VAL A 128 4.01 -4.94 -11.12
CA VAL A 128 3.37 -4.88 -9.81
C VAL A 128 3.51 -6.27 -9.19
N ASP A 129 4.59 -6.47 -8.45
CA ASP A 129 4.68 -7.61 -7.54
C ASP A 129 3.76 -7.31 -6.35
N ILE A 130 2.51 -7.80 -6.42
CA ILE A 130 1.62 -7.85 -5.26
C ILE A 130 2.13 -8.98 -4.38
N GLU A 131 3.13 -8.69 -3.56
CA GLU A 131 3.45 -9.57 -2.45
C GLU A 131 2.49 -9.24 -1.31
N THR A 132 1.50 -10.11 -1.11
CA THR A 132 0.72 -10.12 0.13
C THR A 132 1.66 -10.54 1.24
N THR A 133 2.28 -9.57 1.93
CA THR A 133 3.02 -9.89 3.13
C THR A 133 2.02 -10.38 4.19
N PRO A 134 2.19 -11.61 4.69
CA PRO A 134 1.38 -12.09 5.80
C PRO A 134 1.86 -11.35 7.05
N VAL A 135 0.99 -10.51 7.62
CA VAL A 135 1.12 -10.03 9.00
C VAL A 135 0.66 -11.13 9.94
#